data_AF-A0A1M3NZW9-F1
#
_entry.id   AF-A0A1M3NZW9-F1
#
_cell.length_a   1.000
_cell.length_b   1.000
_cell.length_c   1.000
_cell.angle_alpha   90.00
_cell.angle_beta   90.00
_cell.angle_gamma   90.00
#
_symmetry.space_group_name_H-M   'P 1'
#
loop_
_entity.id
_entity.type
_entity.pdbx_description
1 polymer ?
#
loop_
_entity_poly.entity_id
_entity_poly.type
_entity_poly.pdbx_seq_one_letter_code
_entity_poly.pdbx_strand_id
1 'polypeptide(L)'
;MSLVEHREGIEAGRLDMFVDGAFAFTLTLLAIGGETIPNTAEKLLHILAGVPAAAMCFAQIAWMWHGHVQWRHLCTRSTRTGLLLSLLLVFFALIFVYPLHMVFGSACYSLSGGVLSSDLAVQMSSDARTMFVCYGLAYIAMAGTLTLLFRHAMRLNPTGTEEHRQAGIRTVMWAVPTAVGLLSALTALVVPTGLLALAGFEYALLGLIGPVIAWYKRRYITE
;
A
#
# COMPACT_ATOMS: atom_id res chain seq x y z
N MET A 1 25.50 24.32 -9.92
CA MET A 1 24.09 23.93 -10.10
C MET A 1 23.47 24.88 -11.11
N SER A 2 22.95 24.35 -12.22
CA SER A 2 22.36 25.17 -13.28
C SER A 2 20.96 25.68 -12.86
N LEU A 3 20.48 26.77 -13.48
CA LEU A 3 19.11 27.27 -13.25
C LEU A 3 18.04 26.22 -13.57
N VAL A 4 18.31 25.35 -14.54
CA VAL A 4 17.44 24.23 -14.92
C VAL A 4 17.36 23.18 -13.81
N GLU A 5 18.51 22.75 -13.28
CA GLU A 5 18.56 21.80 -12.15
C GLU A 5 17.86 22.34 -10.90
N HIS A 6 18.00 23.64 -10.62
CA HIS A 6 17.30 24.28 -9.50
C HIS A 6 15.78 24.26 -9.70
N ARG A 7 15.31 24.58 -10.91
CA ARG A 7 13.88 24.54 -11.25
C ARG A 7 13.31 23.11 -11.17
N GLU A 8 14.02 22.13 -11.70
CA GLU A 8 13.60 20.72 -11.63
C GLU A 8 13.49 20.23 -10.18
N GLY A 9 14.42 20.63 -9.30
CA GLY A 9 14.34 20.31 -7.88
C GLY A 9 13.14 20.95 -7.18
N ILE A 10 12.78 22.19 -7.52
CA ILE A 10 11.57 22.85 -7.00
C ILE A 10 10.31 22.12 -7.46
N GLU A 11 10.21 21.78 -8.75
CA GLU A 11 9.05 21.07 -9.30
C GLU A 11 8.90 19.68 -8.66
N ALA A 12 10.00 18.95 -8.47
CA ALA A 12 10.01 17.68 -7.75
C ALA A 12 9.52 17.85 -6.29
N GLY A 13 10.03 18.86 -5.57
CA GLY A 13 9.60 19.14 -4.19
C GLY A 13 8.12 19.49 -4.08
N ARG A 14 7.54 20.21 -5.06
CA ARG A 14 6.09 20.51 -5.08
C ARG A 14 5.24 19.26 -5.27
N LEU A 15 5.69 18.34 -6.14
CA LEU A 15 5.03 17.05 -6.31
C LEU A 15 5.07 16.24 -5.01
N ASP A 16 6.22 16.20 -4.35
CA ASP A 16 6.37 15.49 -3.08
C ASP A 16 5.44 16.04 -2.00
N MET A 17 5.32 17.37 -1.87
CA MET A 17 4.37 18.00 -0.95
C MET A 17 2.90 17.66 -1.29
N PHE A 18 2.55 17.58 -2.57
CA PHE A 18 1.21 17.18 -3.00
C PHE A 18 0.92 15.73 -2.63
N VAL A 19 1.86 14.81 -2.87
CA VAL A 19 1.73 13.40 -2.51
C VAL A 19 1.62 13.24 -0.99
N ASP A 20 2.50 13.88 -0.23
CA ASP A 20 2.47 13.88 1.25
C ASP A 20 1.12 14.38 1.78
N GLY A 21 0.61 15.49 1.21
CA GLY A 21 -0.70 16.04 1.56
C GLY A 21 -1.86 15.10 1.23
N ALA A 22 -1.82 14.42 0.08
CA ALA A 22 -2.86 13.49 -0.31
C ALA A 22 -2.89 12.24 0.56
N PHE A 23 -1.73 11.68 0.92
CA PHE A 23 -1.64 10.56 1.87
C PHE A 23 -2.11 10.96 3.27
N ALA A 24 -1.71 12.14 3.76
CA ALA A 24 -2.20 12.65 5.05
C ALA A 24 -3.72 12.80 5.05
N PHE A 25 -4.29 13.41 4.00
CA PHE A 25 -5.74 13.56 3.84
C PHE A 25 -6.46 12.18 3.82
N THR A 26 -5.92 11.24 3.07
CA THR A 26 -6.42 9.85 2.99
C THR A 26 -6.46 9.18 4.38
N LEU A 27 -5.40 9.33 5.18
CA LEU A 27 -5.31 8.79 6.53
C LEU A 27 -6.26 9.49 7.51
N THR A 28 -6.50 10.80 7.35
CA THR A 28 -7.50 11.51 8.17
C THR A 28 -8.93 11.09 7.86
N LEU A 29 -9.26 10.85 6.58
CA LEU A 29 -10.57 10.34 6.18
C LEU A 29 -10.84 8.96 6.76
N LEU A 30 -9.82 8.10 6.79
CA LEU A 30 -9.91 6.79 7.44
C LEU A 30 -10.25 6.90 8.93
N ALA A 31 -9.63 7.84 9.65
CA ALA A 31 -9.79 7.97 11.09
C ALA A 31 -11.10 8.66 11.51
N ILE A 32 -11.55 9.65 10.74
CA ILE A 32 -12.69 10.52 11.11
C ILE A 32 -13.96 10.20 10.30
N GLY A 33 -13.87 9.37 9.24
CA GLY A 33 -14.97 9.11 8.31
C GLY A 33 -16.20 8.38 8.87
N GLY A 34 -16.29 8.13 10.18
CA GLY A 34 -17.49 7.62 10.84
C GLY A 34 -18.46 8.76 11.16
N GLU A 35 -19.65 8.73 10.57
CA GLU A 35 -20.66 9.80 10.70
C GLU A 35 -21.36 9.85 12.08
N THR A 36 -21.08 8.93 13.00
CA THR A 36 -21.84 8.78 14.23
C THR A 36 -21.12 9.39 15.45
N ILE A 37 -21.57 10.57 15.89
CA ILE A 37 -21.21 11.09 17.21
C ILE A 37 -21.89 10.21 18.27
N PRO A 38 -21.14 9.52 19.14
CA PRO A 38 -21.73 8.60 20.10
C PRO A 38 -22.52 9.38 21.16
N ASN A 39 -23.80 9.05 21.31
CA ASN A 39 -24.68 9.63 22.34
C ASN A 39 -24.86 8.71 23.56
N THR A 40 -24.17 7.56 23.60
CA THR A 40 -24.19 6.57 24.70
C THR A 40 -22.82 5.89 24.82
N ALA A 41 -22.51 5.37 26.01
CA ALA A 41 -21.26 4.66 26.28
C ALA A 41 -21.10 3.39 25.43
N GLU A 42 -22.19 2.67 25.18
CA GLU A 42 -22.21 1.47 24.33
C GLU A 42 -21.81 1.80 22.88
N LYS A 43 -22.38 2.87 22.30
CA LYS A 43 -21.99 3.34 20.96
C LYS A 43 -20.53 3.78 20.91
N LEU A 44 -20.01 4.43 21.96
CA LEU A 44 -18.59 4.79 22.03
C LEU A 44 -17.69 3.56 22.02
N LEU A 45 -18.00 2.54 22.83
CA LEU A 45 -17.25 1.28 22.86
C LEU A 45 -17.31 0.55 21.51
N HIS A 46 -18.46 0.58 20.83
CA HIS A 46 -18.61 0.00 19.50
C HIS A 46 -17.74 0.71 18.45
N ILE A 47 -17.64 2.05 18.50
CA ILE A 47 -16.73 2.82 17.64
C ILE A 47 -15.27 2.45 17.95
N LEU A 48 -14.90 2.39 19.24
CA LEU A 48 -13.55 2.04 19.67
C LEU A 48 -13.15 0.60 19.27
N ALA A 49 -14.10 -0.31 19.15
CA ALA A 49 -13.87 -1.68 18.67
C ALA A 49 -13.36 -1.73 17.21
N GLY A 50 -13.61 -0.68 16.42
CA GLY A 50 -13.07 -0.53 15.05
C GLY A 50 -11.63 0.00 14.97
N VAL A 51 -11.08 0.55 16.06
CA VAL A 51 -9.75 1.16 16.08
C VAL A 51 -8.63 0.20 15.62
N PRO A 52 -8.62 -1.09 15.98
CA PRO A 52 -7.58 -2.01 15.50
C PRO A 52 -7.56 -2.16 13.97
N ALA A 53 -8.74 -2.24 13.34
CA ALA A 53 -8.85 -2.32 11.88
C ALA A 53 -8.37 -1.03 11.20
N ALA A 54 -8.77 0.11 11.75
CA ALA A 54 -8.29 1.42 11.30
C ALA A 54 -6.77 1.55 11.46
N ALA A 55 -6.18 1.07 12.57
CA ALA A 55 -4.74 1.09 12.80
C ALA A 55 -3.97 0.22 11.80
N MET A 56 -4.47 -0.97 11.45
CA MET A 56 -3.87 -1.81 10.40
C MET A 56 -3.94 -1.15 9.02
N CYS A 57 -5.10 -0.57 8.68
CA CYS A 57 -5.27 0.17 7.42
C CYS A 57 -4.35 1.40 7.37
N PHE A 58 -4.23 2.14 8.46
CA PHE A 58 -3.30 3.26 8.60
C PHE A 58 -1.86 2.80 8.38
N ALA A 59 -1.42 1.74 9.06
CA ALA A 59 -0.06 1.23 8.95
C ALA A 59 0.27 0.78 7.52
N GLN A 60 -0.67 0.11 6.85
CA GLN A 60 -0.55 -0.31 5.45
C GLN A 60 -0.34 0.89 4.51
N ILE A 61 -1.18 1.92 4.62
CA ILE A 61 -1.11 3.12 3.76
C ILE A 61 0.14 3.93 4.07
N ALA A 62 0.47 4.10 5.36
CA ALA A 62 1.70 4.77 5.79
C ALA A 62 2.96 4.06 5.30
N TRP A 63 2.96 2.72 5.24
CA TRP A 63 4.05 1.94 4.66
C TRP A 63 4.22 2.20 3.16
N MET A 64 3.12 2.31 2.41
CA MET A 64 3.14 2.66 0.98
C MET A 64 3.65 4.09 0.76
N TRP A 65 3.17 5.04 1.57
CA TRP A 65 3.67 6.43 1.59
C TRP A 65 5.17 6.46 1.86
N HIS A 66 5.64 5.76 2.88
CA HIS A 66 7.05 5.68 3.20
C HIS A 66 7.88 5.06 2.06
N GLY A 67 7.28 4.15 1.27
CA GLY A 67 7.86 3.67 0.02
C GLY A 67 8.11 4.78 -1.00
N HIS A 68 7.15 5.69 -1.18
CA HIS A 68 7.29 6.87 -2.05
C HIS A 68 8.33 7.86 -1.53
N VAL A 69 8.33 8.13 -0.21
CA VAL A 69 9.37 8.95 0.45
C VAL A 69 10.77 8.41 0.15
N GLN A 70 10.95 7.09 0.16
CA GLN A 70 12.24 6.51 -0.16
C GLN A 70 12.58 6.57 -1.65
N TRP A 71 11.58 6.56 -2.53
CA TRP A 71 11.77 6.72 -3.97
C TRP A 71 12.26 8.12 -4.33
N ARG A 72 11.70 9.18 -3.73
CA ARG A 72 12.08 10.57 -4.05
C ARG A 72 13.56 10.86 -3.76
N HIS A 73 14.15 10.20 -2.75
CA HIS A 73 15.59 10.31 -2.46
C HIS A 73 16.48 9.77 -3.59
N LEU A 74 15.99 8.83 -4.39
CA LEU A 74 16.70 8.26 -5.55
C LEU A 74 16.37 8.99 -6.87
N CYS A 75 15.47 9.98 -6.83
CA CYS A 75 14.93 10.68 -7.98
C CYS A 75 14.75 12.17 -7.67
N THR A 76 15.84 12.94 -7.70
CA THR A 76 15.83 14.39 -7.43
C THR A 76 15.44 15.25 -8.63
N ARG A 77 15.33 14.66 -9.83
CA ARG A 77 14.94 15.35 -11.06
C ARG A 77 13.44 15.19 -11.34
N SER A 78 12.80 16.27 -11.75
CA SER A 78 11.42 16.27 -12.24
C SER A 78 11.34 15.49 -13.55
N THR A 79 10.61 14.37 -13.57
CA THR A 79 10.39 13.56 -14.77
C THR A 79 8.92 13.30 -14.97
N ARG A 80 8.45 13.36 -16.22
CA ARG A 80 7.03 13.13 -16.56
C ARG A 80 6.54 11.74 -16.10
N THR A 81 7.38 10.72 -16.22
CA THR A 81 7.05 9.36 -15.73
C THR A 81 6.90 9.32 -14.22
N GLY A 82 7.83 9.93 -13.47
CA GLY A 82 7.75 10.00 -12.00
C GLY A 82 6.53 10.78 -11.51
N LEU A 83 6.19 11.88 -12.21
CA LEU A 83 4.96 12.63 -11.98
C LEU A 83 3.71 11.77 -12.16
N LEU A 84 3.54 11.14 -13.33
CA LEU A 84 2.34 10.34 -13.63
C LEU A 84 2.19 9.16 -12.67
N LEU A 85 3.28 8.46 -12.36
CA LEU A 85 3.24 7.33 -11.42
C LEU A 85 2.96 7.79 -9.99
N SER A 86 3.47 8.95 -9.55
CA SER A 86 3.16 9.50 -8.23
C SER A 86 1.69 9.91 -8.10
N LEU A 87 1.14 10.55 -9.14
CA LEU A 87 -0.29 10.88 -9.21
C LEU A 87 -1.15 9.62 -9.25
N LEU A 88 -0.72 8.58 -9.95
CA LEU A 88 -1.40 7.29 -10.00
C LEU A 88 -1.40 6.60 -8.62
N LEU A 89 -0.29 6.67 -7.89
CA LEU A 89 -0.20 6.16 -6.53
C LEU A 89 -1.19 6.86 -5.60
N VAL A 90 -1.29 8.19 -5.68
CA VAL A 90 -2.26 9.00 -4.93
C VAL A 90 -3.70 8.61 -5.29
N PHE A 91 -4.00 8.50 -6.58
CA PHE A 91 -5.31 8.09 -7.07
C PHE A 91 -5.74 6.74 -6.48
N PHE A 92 -4.83 5.75 -6.47
CA PHE A 92 -5.11 4.45 -5.87
C PHE A 92 -5.23 4.51 -4.34
N ALA A 93 -4.40 5.29 -3.65
CA ALA A 93 -4.49 5.45 -2.19
C ALA A 93 -5.87 5.98 -1.76
N LEU A 94 -6.41 6.95 -2.50
CA LEU A 94 -7.73 7.53 -2.24
C LEU A 94 -8.87 6.54 -2.46
N ILE A 95 -8.80 5.73 -3.53
CA ILE A 95 -9.84 4.75 -3.85
C ILE A 95 -9.83 3.57 -2.87
N PHE A 96 -8.64 3.07 -2.53
CA PHE A 96 -8.51 1.82 -1.79
C PHE A 96 -8.57 1.97 -0.26
N VAL A 97 -8.69 3.20 0.28
CA VAL A 97 -8.83 3.40 1.73
C VAL A 97 -10.01 2.62 2.33
N TYR A 98 -11.19 2.72 1.71
CA TYR A 98 -12.39 2.08 2.22
C TYR A 98 -12.34 0.56 2.05
N PRO A 99 -12.01 0.01 0.86
CA PRO A 99 -11.81 -1.43 0.69
C PRO A 99 -10.83 -2.04 1.69
N LEU A 100 -9.69 -1.37 1.94
CA LEU A 100 -8.70 -1.83 2.92
C LEU A 100 -9.30 -1.86 4.33
N HIS A 101 -9.98 -0.79 4.75
CA HIS A 101 -10.60 -0.72 6.06
C HIS A 101 -11.64 -1.83 6.27
N MET A 102 -12.44 -2.13 5.24
CA MET A 102 -13.44 -3.20 5.30
C MET A 102 -12.80 -4.58 5.46
N VAL A 103 -11.75 -4.88 4.70
CA VAL A 103 -11.04 -6.17 4.78
C VAL A 103 -10.43 -6.37 6.17
N PHE A 104 -9.75 -5.34 6.68
CA PHE A 104 -9.16 -5.39 8.02
C PHE A 104 -10.24 -5.46 9.12
N GLY A 105 -11.38 -4.79 8.94
CA GLY A 105 -12.54 -4.87 9.82
C GLY A 105 -13.10 -6.29 9.90
N SER A 106 -13.32 -6.93 8.75
CA SER A 106 -13.78 -8.32 8.69
C SER A 106 -12.77 -9.31 9.27
N ALA A 107 -11.46 -9.09 9.06
CA ALA A 107 -10.42 -9.90 9.67
C ALA A 107 -10.41 -9.77 11.20
N CYS A 108 -10.49 -8.56 11.74
CA CYS A 108 -10.63 -8.31 13.18
C CYS A 108 -11.88 -8.96 13.78
N TYR A 109 -13.02 -8.83 13.09
CA TYR A 109 -14.27 -9.46 13.51
C TYR A 109 -14.12 -10.98 13.62
N SER A 110 -13.57 -11.61 12.58
CA SER A 110 -13.38 -13.07 12.55
C SER A 110 -12.38 -13.56 13.60
N LEU A 111 -11.28 -12.84 13.83
CA LEU A 111 -10.25 -13.23 14.81
C LEU A 111 -10.67 -13.02 16.26
N SER A 112 -11.53 -12.03 16.51
CA SER A 112 -12.02 -11.69 17.86
C SER A 112 -13.28 -12.44 18.27
N GLY A 113 -13.83 -13.31 17.42
CA GLY A 113 -15.10 -13.99 17.68
C GLY A 113 -16.30 -13.04 17.71
N GLY A 114 -16.20 -11.89 17.03
CA GLY A 114 -17.28 -10.91 16.89
C GLY A 114 -17.22 -9.69 17.80
N VAL A 115 -16.16 -9.53 18.59
CA VAL A 115 -16.03 -8.45 19.58
C VAL A 115 -15.43 -7.16 18.99
N LEU A 116 -14.50 -7.28 18.04
CA LEU A 116 -13.80 -6.16 17.41
C LEU A 116 -14.43 -5.81 16.05
N SER A 117 -15.59 -5.15 16.06
CA SER A 117 -16.23 -4.68 14.81
C SER A 117 -16.93 -3.34 14.97
N SER A 118 -16.87 -2.54 13.91
CA SER A 118 -17.72 -1.39 13.66
C SER A 118 -18.76 -1.73 12.58
N ASP A 119 -19.86 -0.98 12.50
CA ASP A 119 -20.98 -1.23 11.57
C ASP A 119 -20.57 -1.34 10.09
N LEU A 120 -19.42 -0.73 9.72
CA LEU A 120 -18.88 -0.73 8.36
C LEU A 120 -18.45 -2.13 7.88
N ALA A 121 -18.11 -3.05 8.79
CA ALA A 121 -17.69 -4.42 8.44
C ALA A 121 -18.87 -5.39 8.26
N VAL A 122 -20.04 -5.08 8.85
CA VAL A 122 -21.18 -6.00 8.93
C VAL A 122 -22.10 -5.90 7.71
N GLN A 123 -22.19 -4.72 7.08
CA GLN A 123 -23.14 -4.48 5.97
C GLN A 123 -22.73 -5.07 4.61
N MET A 124 -21.46 -5.48 4.43
CA MET A 124 -20.98 -6.10 3.18
C MET A 124 -20.51 -7.55 3.38
N SER A 125 -21.14 -8.25 4.32
CA SER A 125 -20.90 -9.66 4.63
C SER A 125 -21.37 -10.65 3.54
N SER A 126 -21.95 -10.17 2.43
CA SER A 126 -22.53 -11.05 1.42
C SER A 126 -21.55 -11.57 0.36
N ASP A 127 -20.36 -10.97 0.19
CA ASP A 127 -19.38 -11.47 -0.77
C ASP A 127 -17.91 -11.31 -0.36
N ALA A 128 -17.47 -12.19 0.53
CA ALA A 128 -16.07 -12.32 0.94
C ALA A 128 -15.10 -12.47 -0.26
N ARG A 129 -15.57 -13.02 -1.39
CA ARG A 129 -14.75 -13.14 -2.61
C ARG A 129 -14.41 -11.75 -3.16
N THR A 130 -15.41 -10.90 -3.30
CA THR A 130 -15.23 -9.53 -3.78
C THR A 130 -14.27 -8.76 -2.85
N MET A 131 -14.33 -8.97 -1.54
CA MET A 131 -13.41 -8.33 -0.59
C MET A 131 -11.94 -8.74 -0.84
N PHE A 132 -11.66 -10.04 -0.99
CA PHE A 132 -10.31 -10.52 -1.29
C PHE A 132 -9.81 -10.06 -2.66
N VAL A 133 -10.66 -10.05 -3.68
CA VAL A 133 -10.31 -9.53 -5.01
C VAL A 133 -9.97 -8.04 -4.92
N CYS A 134 -10.78 -7.23 -4.27
CA CYS A 134 -10.51 -5.81 -4.04
C CYS A 134 -9.21 -5.60 -3.26
N TYR A 135 -8.93 -6.42 -2.25
CA TYR A 135 -7.70 -6.37 -1.47
C TYR A 135 -6.47 -6.71 -2.32
N GLY A 136 -6.54 -7.77 -3.14
CA GLY A 136 -5.50 -8.14 -4.10
C GLY A 136 -5.24 -7.03 -5.12
N LEU A 137 -6.30 -6.43 -5.67
CA LEU A 137 -6.22 -5.30 -6.59
C LEU A 137 -5.55 -4.08 -5.95
N ALA A 138 -5.84 -3.77 -4.68
CA ALA A 138 -5.18 -2.67 -3.96
C ALA A 138 -3.66 -2.88 -3.91
N TYR A 139 -3.20 -4.09 -3.60
CA TYR A 139 -1.78 -4.44 -3.62
C TYR A 139 -1.19 -4.35 -5.03
N ILE A 140 -1.84 -4.92 -6.05
CA ILE A 140 -1.38 -4.86 -7.44
C ILE A 140 -1.23 -3.41 -7.89
N ALA A 141 -2.22 -2.57 -7.60
CA ALA A 141 -2.26 -1.18 -8.03
C ALA A 141 -1.22 -0.33 -7.28
N MET A 142 -1.24 -0.32 -5.95
CA MET A 142 -0.36 0.54 -5.14
C MET A 142 1.09 0.04 -5.16
N ALA A 143 1.32 -1.23 -4.80
CA ALA A 143 2.66 -1.80 -4.78
C ALA A 143 3.25 -1.93 -6.18
N GLY A 144 2.42 -2.20 -7.19
CA GLY A 144 2.84 -2.21 -8.59
C GLY A 144 3.30 -0.82 -9.04
N THR A 145 2.59 0.24 -8.62
CA THR A 145 3.01 1.61 -8.91
C THR A 145 4.36 1.94 -8.25
N LEU A 146 4.58 1.53 -7.00
CA LEU A 146 5.88 1.66 -6.33
C LEU A 146 6.99 0.85 -7.03
N THR A 147 6.68 -0.36 -7.49
CA THR A 147 7.60 -1.18 -8.30
C THR A 147 8.01 -0.45 -9.57
N LEU A 148 7.06 0.18 -10.26
CA LEU A 148 7.33 0.97 -11.46
C LEU A 148 8.13 2.24 -11.16
N LEU A 149 7.85 2.92 -10.04
CA LEU A 149 8.60 4.09 -9.58
C LEU A 149 10.07 3.72 -9.33
N PHE A 150 10.35 2.65 -8.57
CA PHE A 150 11.73 2.21 -8.34
C PHE A 150 12.42 1.70 -9.61
N ARG A 151 11.69 1.01 -10.51
CA ARG A 151 12.25 0.62 -11.82
C ARG A 151 12.59 1.84 -12.67
N HIS A 152 11.80 2.89 -12.60
CA HIS A 152 12.10 4.18 -13.23
C HIS A 152 13.35 4.82 -12.61
N ALA A 153 13.46 4.82 -11.28
CA ALA A 153 14.66 5.30 -10.58
C ALA A 153 15.92 4.54 -10.99
N MET A 154 15.85 3.21 -11.15
CA MET A 154 16.97 2.42 -11.66
C MET A 154 17.43 2.86 -13.04
N ARG A 155 16.50 3.21 -13.94
CA ARG A 155 16.81 3.62 -15.32
C ARG A 155 17.40 5.02 -15.40
N LEU A 156 17.08 5.88 -14.44
CA LEU A 156 17.64 7.23 -14.36
C LEU A 156 19.07 7.24 -13.80
N ASN A 157 19.38 6.32 -12.90
CA ASN A 157 20.69 6.25 -12.27
C ASN A 157 21.65 5.36 -13.10
N PRO A 158 22.88 5.83 -13.40
CA PRO A 158 23.84 5.05 -14.20
C PRO A 158 24.14 3.67 -13.60
N THR A 159 24.34 2.69 -14.47
CA THR A 159 24.73 1.33 -14.03
C THR A 159 26.06 1.39 -13.28
N GLY A 160 26.12 0.73 -12.12
CA GLY A 160 27.31 0.68 -11.27
C GLY A 160 27.33 1.70 -10.13
N THR A 161 26.40 2.66 -10.09
CA THR A 161 26.27 3.53 -8.91
C THR A 161 25.50 2.87 -7.77
N GLU A 162 25.72 3.35 -6.56
CA GLU A 162 25.02 2.87 -5.38
C GLU A 162 23.51 3.12 -5.47
N GLU A 163 23.09 4.25 -6.04
CA GLU A 163 21.68 4.61 -6.24
C GLU A 163 20.99 3.63 -7.20
N HIS A 164 21.66 3.23 -8.28
CA HIS A 164 21.15 2.22 -9.21
C HIS A 164 20.92 0.88 -8.49
N ARG A 165 21.89 0.47 -7.68
CA ARG A 165 21.82 -0.76 -6.88
C ARG A 165 20.69 -0.74 -5.86
N GLN A 166 20.56 0.37 -5.11
CA GLN A 166 19.48 0.59 -4.16
C GLN A 166 18.12 0.57 -4.84
N ALA A 167 17.97 1.26 -5.97
CA ALA A 167 16.74 1.25 -6.77
C ALA A 167 16.40 -0.18 -7.25
N GLY A 168 17.40 -0.99 -7.60
CA GLY A 168 17.25 -2.41 -7.94
C GLY A 168 16.65 -3.24 -6.83
N ILE A 169 17.26 -3.18 -5.65
CA ILE A 169 16.77 -3.88 -4.46
C ILE A 169 15.33 -3.47 -4.14
N ARG A 170 15.03 -2.17 -4.21
CA ARG A 170 13.72 -1.61 -3.88
C ARG A 170 12.65 -1.98 -4.92
N THR A 171 13.03 -2.11 -6.19
CA THR A 171 12.15 -2.63 -7.24
C THR A 171 11.71 -4.06 -6.92
N VAL A 172 12.66 -4.94 -6.55
CA VAL A 172 12.34 -6.33 -6.17
C VAL A 172 11.51 -6.37 -4.89
N MET A 173 11.85 -5.54 -3.90
CA MET A 173 11.11 -5.45 -2.64
C MET A 173 9.63 -5.13 -2.85
N TRP A 174 9.29 -4.20 -3.74
CA TRP A 174 7.90 -3.85 -4.06
C TRP A 174 7.24 -4.78 -5.08
N ALA A 175 8.02 -5.52 -5.87
CA ALA A 175 7.49 -6.54 -6.77
C ALA A 175 6.88 -7.73 -6.00
N VAL A 176 7.42 -8.08 -4.83
CA VAL A 176 6.89 -9.15 -3.96
C VAL A 176 5.44 -8.89 -3.53
N PRO A 177 5.09 -7.77 -2.87
CA PRO A 177 3.69 -7.48 -2.50
C PRO A 177 2.77 -7.38 -3.73
N THR A 178 3.28 -6.91 -4.87
CA THR A 178 2.52 -6.89 -6.14
C THR A 178 2.16 -8.31 -6.59
N ALA A 179 3.14 -9.23 -6.55
CA ALA A 179 2.95 -10.64 -6.92
C ALA A 179 2.03 -11.38 -5.96
N VAL A 180 2.16 -11.12 -4.65
CA VAL A 180 1.27 -11.69 -3.61
C VAL A 180 -0.16 -11.19 -3.81
N GLY A 181 -0.37 -9.90 -4.09
CA GLY A 181 -1.70 -9.36 -4.40
C GLY A 181 -2.32 -9.99 -5.64
N LEU A 182 -1.52 -10.23 -6.68
CA LEU A 182 -1.97 -10.93 -7.89
C LEU A 182 -2.35 -12.38 -7.60
N LEU A 183 -1.52 -13.09 -6.85
CA LEU A 183 -1.80 -14.47 -6.44
C LEU A 183 -3.12 -14.55 -5.66
N SER A 184 -3.29 -13.69 -4.65
CA SER A 184 -4.51 -13.59 -3.84
C SER A 184 -5.75 -13.31 -4.66
N ALA A 185 -5.69 -12.35 -5.59
CA ALA A 185 -6.81 -12.06 -6.47
C ALA A 185 -7.18 -13.25 -7.37
N LEU A 186 -6.18 -13.95 -7.92
CA LEU A 186 -6.41 -15.14 -8.76
C LEU A 186 -6.97 -16.31 -7.95
N THR A 187 -6.41 -16.58 -6.78
CA THR A 187 -6.90 -17.60 -5.84
C THR A 187 -8.34 -17.30 -5.45
N ALA A 188 -8.65 -16.05 -5.10
CA ALA A 188 -10.00 -15.61 -4.78
C ALA A 188 -10.98 -15.77 -5.97
N LEU A 189 -10.55 -15.67 -7.23
CA LEU A 189 -11.43 -15.87 -8.39
C LEU A 189 -11.68 -17.35 -8.71
N VAL A 190 -10.69 -18.22 -8.50
CA VAL A 190 -10.76 -19.63 -8.92
C VAL A 190 -11.34 -20.54 -7.84
N VAL A 191 -11.07 -20.24 -6.56
CA VAL A 191 -11.31 -21.18 -5.46
C VAL A 191 -12.79 -21.16 -5.00
N PRO A 192 -13.39 -22.29 -4.58
CA PRO A 192 -14.73 -22.34 -3.99
C PRO A 192 -14.83 -21.51 -2.71
N THR A 193 -16.02 -21.04 -2.37
CA THR A 193 -16.25 -20.15 -1.20
C THR A 193 -15.72 -20.72 0.12
N GLY A 194 -15.80 -22.04 0.33
CA GLY A 194 -15.31 -22.70 1.54
C GLY A 194 -13.77 -22.66 1.72
N LEU A 195 -13.01 -22.33 0.68
CA LEU A 195 -11.55 -22.27 0.70
C LEU A 195 -11.02 -20.84 0.50
N LEU A 196 -11.88 -19.81 0.54
CA LEU A 196 -11.49 -18.40 0.36
C LEU A 196 -10.46 -17.93 1.39
N ALA A 197 -10.42 -18.54 2.57
CA ALA A 197 -9.42 -18.22 3.59
C ALA A 197 -7.97 -18.40 3.07
N LEU A 198 -7.75 -19.29 2.09
CA LEU A 198 -6.44 -19.47 1.45
C LEU A 198 -5.91 -18.16 0.83
N ALA A 199 -6.77 -17.37 0.18
CA ALA A 199 -6.38 -16.08 -0.39
C ALA A 199 -5.89 -15.10 0.69
N GLY A 200 -6.45 -15.16 1.89
CA GLY A 200 -5.96 -14.40 3.05
C GLY A 200 -4.60 -14.90 3.56
N PHE A 201 -4.41 -16.21 3.64
CA PHE A 201 -3.15 -16.80 4.13
C PHE A 201 -1.96 -16.52 3.19
N GLU A 202 -2.18 -16.31 1.91
CA GLU A 202 -1.13 -15.94 0.95
C GLU A 202 -0.42 -14.63 1.32
N TYR A 203 -1.07 -13.72 2.04
CA TYR A 203 -0.41 -12.51 2.53
C TYR A 203 0.67 -12.79 3.59
N ALA A 204 0.70 -13.98 4.20
CA ALA A 204 1.83 -14.39 5.04
C ALA A 204 3.15 -14.48 4.23
N LEU A 205 3.07 -14.65 2.90
CA LEU A 205 4.23 -14.62 2.00
C LEU A 205 4.91 -13.25 1.93
N LEU A 206 4.28 -12.17 2.43
CA LEU A 206 4.95 -10.88 2.61
C LEU A 206 6.16 -10.99 3.56
N GLY A 207 6.18 -11.96 4.48
CA GLY A 207 7.36 -12.27 5.30
C GLY A 207 8.59 -12.71 4.49
N LEU A 208 8.39 -13.15 3.25
CA LEU A 208 9.47 -13.56 2.34
C LEU A 208 10.21 -12.38 1.69
N ILE A 209 9.77 -11.13 1.90
CA ILE A 209 10.46 -9.93 1.39
C ILE A 209 11.95 -9.94 1.81
N GLY A 210 12.24 -10.22 3.09
CA GLY A 210 13.62 -10.28 3.61
C GLY A 210 14.50 -11.33 2.90
N PRO A 211 14.09 -12.61 2.88
CA PRO A 211 14.78 -13.67 2.14
C PRO A 211 14.99 -13.36 0.66
N VAL A 212 13.97 -12.84 -0.04
CA VAL A 212 14.06 -12.49 -1.47
C VAL A 212 15.08 -11.38 -1.70
N ILE A 213 15.11 -10.35 -0.86
CA ILE A 213 16.11 -9.29 -0.92
C ILE A 213 17.53 -9.85 -0.68
N ALA A 214 17.69 -10.73 0.32
CA ALA A 214 18.98 -11.33 0.62
C ALA A 214 19.49 -12.18 -0.56
N TRP A 215 18.61 -12.97 -1.18
CA TRP A 215 18.92 -13.73 -2.39
C TRP A 215 19.30 -12.82 -3.56
N TYR A 216 18.53 -11.76 -3.81
CA TYR A 216 18.81 -10.81 -4.90
C TYR A 216 20.16 -10.13 -4.73
N LYS A 217 20.48 -9.69 -3.49
CA LYS A 217 21.79 -9.11 -3.17
C LYS A 217 22.94 -10.09 -3.43
N ARG A 218 22.80 -11.36 -3.03
CA ARG A 218 23.84 -12.37 -3.28
C ARG A 218 24.07 -12.66 -4.76
N ARG A 219 23.05 -12.52 -5.60
CA ARG A 219 23.12 -12.92 -7.01
C ARG A 219 23.56 -11.79 -7.96
N TYR A 220 23.25 -10.55 -7.63
CA TYR A 220 23.43 -9.40 -8.53
C TYR A 220 24.28 -8.28 -7.95
N ILE A 221 24.67 -8.38 -6.68
CA ILE A 221 25.32 -7.30 -5.92
C ILE A 221 26.61 -7.79 -5.22
N THR A 222 27.10 -8.99 -5.55
CA THR A 222 28.43 -9.43 -5.11
C THR A 222 29.50 -8.46 -5.61
N GLU A 223 30.24 -7.91 -4.65
CA GLU A 223 31.47 -7.11 -4.82
C GLU A 223 32.51 -7.82 -5.69
#